data_AF-A0AA86TWV8-F1
#
_entry.id   AF-A0AA86TWV8-F1
#
_cell.length_a   1.000
_cell.length_b   1.000
_cell.length_c   1.000
_cell.angle_alpha   90.00
_cell.angle_beta   90.00
_cell.angle_gamma   90.00
#
_symmetry.space_group_name_H-M   'P 1'
#
loop_
_entity.id
_entity.type
_entity.pdbx_description
1 polymer ?
#
loop_
_entity_poly.entity_id
_entity_poly.type
_entity_poly.pdbx_seq_one_letter_code
_entity_poly.pdbx_strand_id
1 'polypeptide(L)'
;MKTKHCLNMLSLVIVYLIVTFAVFTPKSLLMKQIAVSDKVLLQLSKNLPILGLESTIITHGLPYPTNVETQLKLEQISLENGALPATIAIINGMPTIGLTPEQIEELGKSETALKASVHDIQFAKAMNRTASTTVAATSRLAEQAHINVFSTGGIGGVHRFQDQFEFDVSADLTELGKTDVLVISAGCKAILDLQGTVEVLETNQVLTVGFGVKEMPAFYSRSSGIKLDYMINTAQEAAQIYDAGINQRGYLLFNPIPQEFEIKKEEIEPEILKVLANMPKSVKGKAVTPYLLKAMSEITGNRSIVANLALIENNVRVGAKIANEIKQIEGFNMFKNPVFFVCGQYAIHELQEVLISLVLGLVLVKIAKCACKNKKPCANKQCCRMQENSVKV
;
A
#
# COMPACT_ATOMS: atom_id res chain seq x y z
N MET A 1 7.47 -56.82 -3.89
CA MET A 1 6.64 -55.99 -2.98
C MET A 1 7.23 -54.60 -2.68
N LYS A 2 8.54 -54.45 -2.40
CA LYS A 2 9.15 -53.14 -2.07
C LYS A 2 9.06 -52.04 -3.15
N THR A 3 9.05 -52.40 -4.43
CA THR A 3 8.99 -51.43 -5.56
C THR A 3 7.62 -50.80 -5.79
N LYS A 4 6.51 -51.47 -5.46
CA LYS A 4 5.14 -50.92 -5.59
C LYS A 4 4.83 -49.88 -4.49
N HIS A 5 5.37 -50.04 -3.29
CA HIS A 5 5.22 -49.07 -2.20
C HIS A 5 6.00 -47.76 -2.46
N CYS A 6 7.19 -47.83 -3.06
CA CYS A 6 7.94 -46.61 -3.44
C CYS A 6 7.25 -45.81 -4.55
N LEU A 7 6.61 -46.46 -5.53
CA LEU A 7 5.86 -45.74 -6.56
C LEU A 7 4.65 -45.03 -5.97
N ASN A 8 3.90 -45.66 -5.07
CA ASN A 8 2.75 -45.02 -4.42
C ASN A 8 3.14 -43.84 -3.53
N MET A 9 4.26 -43.92 -2.80
CA MET A 9 4.81 -42.80 -2.01
C MET A 9 5.24 -41.64 -2.91
N LEU A 10 5.92 -41.92 -4.02
CA LEU A 10 6.35 -40.89 -4.96
C LEU A 10 5.14 -40.21 -5.64
N SER A 11 4.12 -40.98 -6.00
CA SER A 11 2.86 -40.45 -6.54
C SER A 11 2.11 -39.58 -5.52
N LEU A 12 2.07 -39.96 -4.24
CA LEU A 12 1.48 -39.14 -3.18
C LEU A 12 2.24 -37.83 -2.96
N VAL A 13 3.57 -37.86 -2.97
CA VAL A 13 4.41 -36.66 -2.84
C VAL A 13 4.23 -35.75 -4.06
N ILE A 14 4.15 -36.30 -5.27
CA ILE A 14 3.91 -35.53 -6.49
C ILE A 14 2.51 -34.91 -6.48
N VAL A 15 1.47 -35.65 -6.07
CA VAL A 15 0.10 -35.10 -5.96
C VAL A 15 0.03 -34.03 -4.88
N TYR A 16 0.66 -34.25 -3.72
CA TYR A 16 0.75 -33.23 -2.66
C TYR A 16 1.47 -31.98 -3.16
N LEU A 17 2.60 -32.13 -3.87
CA LEU A 17 3.33 -31.01 -4.47
C LEU A 17 2.53 -30.28 -5.55
N ILE A 18 1.77 -30.98 -6.40
CA ILE A 18 0.92 -30.38 -7.44
C ILE A 18 -0.26 -29.63 -6.82
N VAL A 19 -0.90 -30.19 -5.79
CA VAL A 19 -1.98 -29.50 -5.06
C VAL A 19 -1.44 -28.28 -4.32
N THR A 20 -0.25 -28.40 -3.70
CA THR A 20 0.43 -27.27 -3.06
C THR A 20 0.91 -26.24 -4.09
N PHE A 21 1.25 -26.65 -5.32
CA PHE A 21 1.63 -25.75 -6.39
C PHE A 21 0.41 -24.99 -6.95
N ALA A 22 -0.69 -25.69 -7.25
CA ALA A 22 -1.88 -25.13 -7.89
C ALA A 22 -2.68 -24.21 -6.95
N VAL A 23 -2.67 -24.47 -5.64
CA VAL A 23 -3.42 -23.66 -4.65
C VAL A 23 -2.63 -22.41 -4.23
N PHE A 24 -1.29 -22.45 -4.28
CA PHE A 24 -0.49 -21.40 -3.64
C PHE A 24 0.15 -20.40 -4.63
N THR A 25 0.46 -20.79 -5.89
CA THR A 25 1.25 -19.98 -6.85
C THR A 25 0.77 -18.56 -7.22
N PRO A 26 -0.51 -18.16 -7.15
CA PRO A 26 -0.90 -16.82 -7.60
C PRO A 26 -0.39 -15.68 -6.69
N LYS A 27 -0.17 -15.94 -5.39
CA LYS A 27 0.05 -14.89 -4.39
C LYS A 27 1.50 -14.42 -4.25
N SER A 28 2.53 -15.29 -4.42
CA SER A 28 3.94 -14.86 -4.42
C SER A 28 4.39 -14.16 -5.69
N LEU A 29 3.72 -14.39 -6.83
CA LEU A 29 4.03 -13.65 -8.05
C LEU A 29 3.71 -12.15 -7.92
N LEU A 30 2.77 -11.77 -7.05
CA LEU A 30 2.44 -10.37 -6.76
C LEU A 30 3.59 -9.65 -6.04
N MET A 31 4.29 -10.33 -5.12
CA MET A 31 5.44 -9.76 -4.42
C MET A 31 6.69 -9.60 -5.30
N LYS A 32 6.74 -10.20 -6.50
CA LYS A 32 7.76 -9.86 -7.51
C LYS A 32 7.53 -8.50 -8.18
N GLN A 33 6.33 -7.93 -8.04
CA GLN A 33 5.93 -6.72 -8.74
C GLN A 33 5.98 -5.45 -7.89
N ILE A 34 6.21 -5.61 -6.58
CA ILE A 34 6.25 -4.58 -5.55
C ILE A 34 7.43 -4.91 -4.63
N ALA A 35 8.35 -3.97 -4.44
CA ALA A 35 9.38 -4.08 -3.42
C ALA A 35 8.79 -3.76 -2.04
N VAL A 36 9.00 -4.63 -1.07
CA VAL A 36 8.58 -4.42 0.33
C VAL A 36 9.84 -4.44 1.19
N SER A 37 10.03 -3.44 2.04
CA SER A 37 11.23 -3.38 2.88
C SER A 37 11.25 -4.49 3.93
N ASP A 38 12.45 -4.88 4.36
CA ASP A 38 12.65 -5.95 5.35
C ASP A 38 11.91 -5.68 6.66
N LYS A 39 11.83 -4.40 7.08
CA LYS A 39 11.08 -3.99 8.27
C LYS A 39 9.59 -4.29 8.12
N VAL A 40 9.01 -3.94 6.97
CA VAL A 40 7.59 -4.18 6.68
C VAL A 40 7.32 -5.68 6.55
N LEU A 41 8.18 -6.43 5.84
CA LEU A 41 8.06 -7.90 5.75
C LEU A 41 8.12 -8.57 7.13
N LEU A 42 9.06 -8.15 7.99
CA LEU A 42 9.16 -8.66 9.35
C LEU A 42 7.90 -8.36 10.17
N GLN A 43 7.38 -7.14 10.06
CA GLN A 43 6.16 -6.71 10.75
C GLN A 43 4.94 -7.53 10.30
N LEU A 44 4.78 -7.72 8.98
CA LEU A 44 3.75 -8.59 8.40
C LEU A 44 3.88 -10.04 8.89
N SER A 45 5.10 -10.59 8.93
CA SER A 45 5.34 -11.98 9.38
C SER A 45 4.94 -12.24 10.83
N LYS A 46 4.97 -11.19 11.66
CA LYS A 46 4.59 -11.22 13.07
C LYS A 46 3.13 -10.82 13.31
N ASN A 47 2.37 -10.51 12.25
CA ASN A 47 1.05 -9.90 12.30
C ASN A 47 1.00 -8.65 13.22
N LEU A 48 2.03 -7.81 13.13
CA LEU A 48 2.13 -6.59 13.90
C LEU A 48 1.62 -5.38 13.09
N PRO A 49 1.20 -4.30 13.76
CA PRO A 49 0.57 -3.14 13.13
C PRO A 49 1.53 -2.40 12.18
N ILE A 50 1.00 -2.02 11.01
CA ILE A 50 1.64 -1.19 10.00
C ILE A 50 0.67 -0.07 9.63
N LEU A 51 1.17 1.15 9.53
CA LEU A 51 0.43 2.30 9.02
C LEU A 51 1.02 2.71 7.66
N GLY A 52 0.22 2.63 6.60
CA GLY A 52 0.58 3.19 5.30
C GLY A 52 0.63 4.71 5.33
N LEU A 53 1.56 5.30 4.57
CA LEU A 53 1.66 6.74 4.34
C LEU A 53 1.86 7.00 2.83
N GLU A 54 1.18 8.02 2.28
CA GLU A 54 1.37 8.42 0.89
C GLU A 54 2.66 9.22 0.70
N SER A 55 3.02 9.49 -0.54
CA SER A 55 4.22 10.27 -0.89
C SER A 55 3.95 11.53 -1.72
N THR A 56 2.69 11.83 -2.08
CA THR A 56 2.40 13.08 -2.82
C THR A 56 2.73 14.31 -1.99
N ILE A 57 2.57 14.25 -0.66
CA ILE A 57 2.97 15.35 0.24
C ILE A 57 4.46 15.68 0.12
N ILE A 58 5.30 14.69 -0.15
CA ILE A 58 6.75 14.81 -0.26
C ILE A 58 7.16 15.63 -1.50
N THR A 59 6.47 15.46 -2.63
CA THR A 59 6.89 16.03 -3.92
C THR A 59 6.03 17.19 -4.41
N HIS A 60 4.74 17.17 -4.09
CA HIS A 60 3.76 18.11 -4.63
C HIS A 60 2.95 18.84 -3.55
N GLY A 61 3.17 18.52 -2.27
CA GLY A 61 2.41 19.09 -1.15
C GLY A 61 3.17 20.14 -0.35
N LEU A 62 4.49 19.97 -0.17
CA LEU A 62 5.34 20.86 0.63
C LEU A 62 6.67 21.14 -0.10
N PRO A 63 7.30 22.31 0.12
CA PRO A 63 8.62 22.59 -0.42
C PRO A 63 9.72 21.84 0.32
N TYR A 64 10.85 21.62 -0.35
CA TYR A 64 12.08 21.14 0.28
C TYR A 64 12.74 22.23 1.14
N PRO A 65 13.30 21.91 2.34
CA PRO A 65 13.42 20.59 2.98
C PRO A 65 12.23 20.17 3.85
N THR A 66 11.25 21.07 4.04
CA THR A 66 10.09 20.84 4.93
C THR A 66 9.29 19.60 4.57
N ASN A 67 9.23 19.24 3.29
CA ASN A 67 8.61 18.00 2.81
C ASN A 67 9.23 16.72 3.41
N VAL A 68 10.55 16.59 3.38
CA VAL A 68 11.30 15.44 3.91
C VAL A 68 11.21 15.42 5.43
N GLU A 69 11.44 16.57 6.08
CA GLU A 69 11.34 16.70 7.54
C GLU A 69 9.94 16.31 8.04
N THR A 70 8.89 16.75 7.33
CA THR A 70 7.51 16.39 7.64
C THR A 70 7.31 14.89 7.52
N GLN A 71 7.72 14.27 6.40
CA GLN A 71 7.51 12.83 6.22
C GLN A 71 8.20 12.01 7.31
N LEU A 72 9.47 12.31 7.62
CA LEU A 72 10.22 11.61 8.67
C LEU A 72 9.57 11.81 10.04
N LYS A 73 9.04 13.01 10.32
CA LYS A 73 8.27 13.27 11.54
C LYS A 73 7.00 12.43 11.62
N LEU A 74 6.27 12.27 10.50
CA LEU A 74 5.08 11.40 10.45
C LEU A 74 5.44 9.94 10.70
N GLU A 75 6.55 9.46 10.13
CA GLU A 75 7.06 8.11 10.41
C GLU A 75 7.36 7.92 11.91
N GLN A 76 8.01 8.92 12.52
CA GLN A 76 8.31 8.91 13.95
C GLN A 76 7.03 8.91 14.82
N ILE A 77 6.03 9.74 14.49
CA ILE A 77 4.75 9.77 15.20
C ILE A 77 4.04 8.42 15.11
N SER A 78 4.08 7.76 13.95
CA SER A 78 3.50 6.41 13.80
C SER A 78 4.16 5.41 14.75
N LEU A 79 5.50 5.41 14.83
CA LEU A 79 6.26 4.54 15.73
C LEU A 79 5.94 4.80 17.20
N GLU A 80 5.87 6.07 17.60
CA GLU A 80 5.50 6.48 18.98
C GLU A 80 4.09 6.04 19.36
N ASN A 81 3.21 5.85 18.38
CA ASN A 81 1.85 5.36 18.56
C ASN A 81 1.71 3.85 18.24
N GLY A 82 2.84 3.13 18.17
CA GLY A 82 2.87 1.66 18.15
C GLY A 82 2.67 1.01 16.78
N ALA A 83 2.69 1.75 15.67
CA ALA A 83 2.58 1.18 14.33
C ALA A 83 3.84 1.44 13.50
N LEU A 84 4.35 0.42 12.80
CA LEU A 84 5.46 0.60 11.86
C LEU A 84 4.97 1.45 10.67
N PRO A 85 5.60 2.59 10.36
CA PRO A 85 5.24 3.36 9.17
C PRO A 85 5.70 2.64 7.90
N ALA A 86 4.88 2.74 6.86
CA ALA A 86 5.22 2.29 5.52
C ALA A 86 4.90 3.41 4.54
N THR A 87 5.86 4.31 4.30
CA THR A 87 5.77 5.29 3.21
C THR A 87 5.80 4.57 1.86
N ILE A 88 4.84 4.86 0.98
CA ILE A 88 4.65 4.17 -0.30
C ILE A 88 4.94 5.11 -1.47
N ALA A 89 5.81 4.69 -2.39
CA ALA A 89 6.10 5.41 -3.63
C ALA A 89 6.45 4.43 -4.76
N ILE A 90 6.74 4.95 -5.95
CA ILE A 90 7.37 4.20 -7.04
C ILE A 90 8.80 4.73 -7.18
N ILE A 91 9.80 3.89 -6.97
CA ILE A 91 11.21 4.25 -7.08
C ILE A 91 11.79 3.56 -8.32
N ASN A 92 12.23 4.34 -9.31
CA ASN A 92 12.80 3.84 -10.57
C ASN A 92 11.92 2.76 -11.25
N GLY A 93 10.60 2.97 -11.25
CA GLY A 93 9.61 2.03 -11.80
C GLY A 93 9.19 0.89 -10.87
N MET A 94 9.83 0.72 -9.71
CA MET A 94 9.41 -0.29 -8.74
C MET A 94 8.46 0.33 -7.70
N PRO A 95 7.19 -0.12 -7.59
CA PRO A 95 6.38 0.20 -6.42
C PRO A 95 7.10 -0.29 -5.16
N THR A 96 7.32 0.59 -4.19
CA THR A 96 8.10 0.33 -2.99
C THR A 96 7.29 0.66 -1.74
N ILE A 97 7.20 -0.30 -0.81
CA ILE A 97 6.45 -0.24 0.43
C ILE A 97 7.43 -0.14 1.61
N GLY A 98 7.40 1.00 2.31
CA GLY A 98 8.36 1.34 3.36
C GLY A 98 9.67 1.82 2.76
N LEU A 99 9.70 3.10 2.38
CA LEU A 99 10.91 3.77 1.89
C LEU A 99 11.99 3.87 2.97
N THR A 100 13.26 3.95 2.54
CA THR A 100 14.36 4.35 3.42
C THR A 100 14.41 5.87 3.58
N PRO A 101 15.07 6.40 4.63
CA PRO A 101 15.28 7.84 4.77
C PRO A 101 15.94 8.48 3.54
N GLU A 102 16.90 7.79 2.92
CA GLU A 102 17.59 8.25 1.71
C GLU A 102 16.63 8.31 0.52
N GLN A 103 15.76 7.30 0.36
CA GLN A 103 14.73 7.31 -0.69
C GLN A 103 13.70 8.43 -0.48
N ILE A 104 13.33 8.71 0.77
CA ILE A 104 12.46 9.86 1.11
C ILE A 104 13.16 11.17 0.75
N GLU A 105 14.45 11.30 1.07
CA GLU A 105 15.24 12.50 0.76
C GLU A 105 15.43 12.70 -0.76
N GLU A 106 15.77 11.65 -1.49
CA GLU A 106 15.87 11.66 -2.96
C GLU A 106 14.53 12.05 -3.60
N LEU A 107 13.43 11.49 -3.10
CA LEU A 107 12.09 11.80 -3.58
C LEU A 107 11.73 13.27 -3.30
N GLY A 108 12.05 13.79 -2.11
CA GLY A 108 11.78 15.18 -1.72
C GLY A 108 12.61 16.22 -2.46
N LYS A 109 13.77 15.84 -3.02
CA LYS A 109 14.59 16.68 -3.91
C LYS A 109 14.20 16.56 -5.38
N SER A 110 13.35 15.59 -5.74
CA SER A 110 13.07 15.27 -7.13
C SER A 110 12.13 16.29 -7.77
N GLU A 111 12.64 16.99 -8.79
CA GLU A 111 11.81 17.86 -9.65
C GLU A 111 11.11 17.11 -10.79
N THR A 112 11.46 15.83 -11.01
CA THR A 112 11.00 15.03 -12.16
C THR A 112 10.11 13.84 -11.76
N ALA A 113 9.93 13.63 -10.45
CA ALA A 113 9.04 12.61 -9.92
C ALA A 113 7.61 12.85 -10.41
N LEU A 114 6.99 11.80 -10.96
CA LEU A 114 5.59 11.88 -11.39
C LEU A 114 4.66 11.95 -10.18
N LYS A 115 3.47 12.53 -10.37
CA LYS A 115 2.32 12.36 -9.47
C LYS A 115 1.45 11.20 -9.98
N ALA A 116 1.56 10.04 -9.35
CA ALA A 116 0.92 8.81 -9.78
C ALA A 116 -0.40 8.53 -9.07
N SER A 117 -1.46 8.39 -9.86
CA SER A 117 -2.67 7.64 -9.52
C SER A 117 -2.54 6.20 -10.01
N VAL A 118 -3.58 5.38 -9.82
CA VAL A 118 -3.56 3.93 -10.08
C VAL A 118 -3.17 3.60 -11.52
N HIS A 119 -3.69 4.35 -12.50
CA HIS A 119 -3.37 4.13 -13.92
C HIS A 119 -1.93 4.51 -14.27
N ASP A 120 -1.31 5.43 -13.53
CA ASP A 120 0.08 5.84 -13.76
C ASP A 120 1.08 4.77 -13.30
N ILE A 121 0.69 3.85 -12.40
CA ILE A 121 1.57 2.80 -11.86
C ILE A 121 2.16 1.96 -12.99
N GLN A 122 1.32 1.56 -13.97
CA GLN A 122 1.76 0.73 -15.10
C GLN A 122 2.77 1.48 -15.97
N PHE A 123 2.53 2.75 -16.24
CA PHE A 123 3.42 3.58 -17.03
C PHE A 123 4.75 3.83 -16.32
N ALA A 124 4.70 4.25 -15.04
CA ALA A 124 5.89 4.49 -14.25
C ALA A 124 6.78 3.25 -14.16
N LYS A 125 6.17 2.08 -14.00
CA LYS A 125 6.86 0.79 -14.00
C LYS A 125 7.51 0.45 -15.33
N ALA A 126 6.76 0.55 -16.44
CA ALA A 126 7.29 0.23 -17.77
C ALA A 126 8.45 1.16 -18.19
N MET A 127 8.43 2.41 -17.72
CA MET A 127 9.39 3.44 -18.10
C MET A 127 10.48 3.70 -17.05
N ASN A 128 10.58 2.86 -16.01
CA ASN A 128 11.52 3.02 -14.89
C ASN A 128 11.48 4.43 -14.27
N ARG A 129 10.29 5.02 -14.14
CA ARG A 129 10.12 6.37 -13.60
C ARG A 129 9.88 6.34 -12.09
N THR A 130 10.47 7.29 -11.39
CA THR A 130 10.13 7.59 -10.00
C THR A 130 8.82 8.39 -9.96
N ALA A 131 7.95 8.04 -9.02
CA ALA A 131 6.68 8.71 -8.81
C ALA A 131 6.28 8.71 -7.33
N SER A 132 5.73 9.83 -6.89
CA SER A 132 4.93 9.89 -5.68
C SER A 132 3.55 9.28 -5.92
N THR A 133 2.99 8.64 -4.91
CA THR A 133 1.66 8.03 -4.98
C THR A 133 0.62 8.94 -4.32
N THR A 134 -0.48 9.15 -5.02
CA THR A 134 -1.71 9.76 -4.51
C THR A 134 -2.48 8.79 -3.62
N VAL A 135 -3.48 9.27 -2.88
CA VAL A 135 -4.39 8.44 -2.07
C VAL A 135 -4.88 7.20 -2.83
N ALA A 136 -5.31 7.33 -4.08
CA ALA A 136 -5.70 6.18 -4.91
C ALA A 136 -4.56 5.15 -5.08
N ALA A 137 -3.40 5.58 -5.56
CA ALA A 137 -2.27 4.69 -5.81
C ALA A 137 -1.72 4.07 -4.51
N THR A 138 -1.66 4.86 -3.43
CA THR A 138 -1.27 4.39 -2.10
C THR A 138 -2.23 3.34 -1.58
N SER A 139 -3.55 3.56 -1.68
CA SER A 139 -4.57 2.60 -1.22
C SER A 139 -4.47 1.27 -1.97
N ARG A 140 -4.29 1.32 -3.30
CA ARG A 140 -4.09 0.11 -4.13
C ARG A 140 -2.86 -0.67 -3.71
N LEU A 141 -1.72 0.02 -3.54
CA LEU A 141 -0.46 -0.62 -3.19
C LEU A 141 -0.44 -1.11 -1.74
N ALA A 142 -1.12 -0.40 -0.83
CA ALA A 142 -1.32 -0.83 0.56
C ALA A 142 -2.13 -2.12 0.64
N GLU A 143 -3.26 -2.22 -0.07
CA GLU A 143 -4.06 -3.45 -0.16
C GLU A 143 -3.22 -4.63 -0.69
N GLN A 144 -2.46 -4.41 -1.77
CA GLN A 144 -1.58 -5.41 -2.36
C GLN A 144 -0.44 -5.83 -1.41
N ALA A 145 -0.01 -4.94 -0.52
CA ALA A 145 1.00 -5.19 0.50
C ALA A 145 0.42 -5.69 1.84
N HIS A 146 -0.90 -5.96 1.91
CA HIS A 146 -1.59 -6.37 3.13
C HIS A 146 -1.48 -5.35 4.30
N ILE A 147 -1.51 -4.06 3.96
CA ILE A 147 -1.58 -2.96 4.93
C ILE A 147 -3.05 -2.52 5.04
N ASN A 148 -3.64 -2.70 6.22
CA ASN A 148 -5.07 -2.46 6.46
C ASN A 148 -5.43 -0.98 6.65
N VAL A 149 -4.48 -0.15 7.07
CA VAL A 149 -4.72 1.25 7.48
C VAL A 149 -3.75 2.21 6.80
N PHE A 150 -4.28 3.34 6.32
CA PHE A 150 -3.52 4.40 5.67
C PHE A 150 -3.98 5.78 6.19
N SER A 151 -3.04 6.66 6.53
CA SER A 151 -3.33 8.05 6.89
C SER A 151 -2.82 9.05 5.85
N THR A 152 -3.66 10.02 5.49
CA THR A 152 -3.31 11.19 4.67
C THR A 152 -3.78 12.47 5.37
N GLY A 153 -3.36 13.63 4.87
CA GLY A 153 -3.95 14.90 5.30
C GLY A 153 -5.42 15.00 4.86
N GLY A 154 -5.68 14.80 3.56
CA GLY A 154 -7.00 14.98 2.98
C GLY A 154 -7.10 14.32 1.62
N ILE A 155 -8.22 13.66 1.35
CA ILE A 155 -8.44 12.98 0.07
C ILE A 155 -8.65 13.99 -1.06
N GLY A 156 -8.43 13.56 -2.31
CA GLY A 156 -9.00 14.23 -3.47
C GLY A 156 -10.52 14.04 -3.52
N GLY A 157 -11.18 14.74 -4.45
CA GLY A 157 -12.63 14.70 -4.54
C GLY A 157 -13.13 15.33 -5.84
N VAL A 158 -14.39 15.75 -5.82
CA VAL A 158 -14.99 16.53 -6.90
C VAL A 158 -14.42 17.95 -6.84
N HIS A 159 -13.88 18.44 -7.94
CA HIS A 159 -13.38 19.82 -8.01
C HIS A 159 -14.55 20.80 -8.18
N ARG A 160 -14.39 22.01 -7.64
CA ARG A 160 -15.38 23.09 -7.84
C ARG A 160 -15.35 23.52 -9.29
N PHE A 161 -16.51 23.48 -9.95
CA PHE A 161 -16.64 23.81 -11.36
C PHE A 161 -16.46 25.31 -11.61
N GLN A 162 -15.56 25.68 -12.54
CA GLN A 162 -15.49 27.05 -13.05
C GLN A 162 -16.40 27.27 -14.26
N ASP A 163 -16.76 26.19 -14.97
CA ASP A 163 -17.62 26.17 -16.14
C ASP A 163 -18.61 25.00 -16.05
N GLN A 164 -19.80 25.15 -16.64
CA GLN A 164 -20.94 24.23 -16.51
C GLN A 164 -20.71 22.82 -17.10
N PHE A 165 -19.61 22.62 -17.84
CA PHE A 165 -19.30 21.37 -18.54
C PHE A 165 -17.92 20.79 -18.21
N GLU A 166 -17.25 21.31 -17.17
CA GLU A 166 -15.98 20.77 -16.71
C GLU A 166 -16.26 19.65 -15.69
N PHE A 167 -15.74 18.44 -15.91
CA PHE A 167 -15.84 17.34 -14.96
C PHE A 167 -14.44 16.93 -14.53
N ASP A 168 -14.00 17.42 -13.38
CA ASP A 168 -12.74 17.01 -12.75
C ASP A 168 -13.05 16.34 -11.40
N VAL A 169 -12.99 15.01 -11.41
CA VAL A 169 -13.29 14.15 -10.26
C VAL A 169 -12.09 13.29 -9.97
N SER A 170 -11.58 13.37 -8.74
CA SER A 170 -10.41 12.58 -8.33
C SER A 170 -10.67 11.08 -8.43
N ALA A 171 -9.69 10.36 -8.99
CA ALA A 171 -9.67 8.91 -9.00
C ALA A 171 -9.62 8.29 -7.59
N ASP A 172 -9.30 9.09 -6.55
CA ASP A 172 -9.36 8.67 -5.15
C ASP A 172 -10.73 8.11 -4.79
N LEU A 173 -11.83 8.76 -5.21
CA LEU A 173 -13.18 8.37 -4.83
C LEU A 173 -13.58 6.99 -5.35
N THR A 174 -13.23 6.73 -6.62
CA THR A 174 -13.45 5.44 -7.27
C THR A 174 -12.56 4.36 -6.67
N GLU A 175 -11.32 4.68 -6.31
CA GLU A 175 -10.38 3.71 -5.76
C GLU A 175 -10.72 3.33 -4.33
N LEU A 176 -11.15 4.29 -3.50
CA LEU A 176 -11.59 4.03 -2.13
C LEU A 176 -12.70 2.97 -2.10
N GLY A 177 -13.69 3.04 -3.00
CA GLY A 177 -14.74 2.01 -3.10
C GLY A 177 -14.26 0.64 -3.60
N LYS A 178 -13.02 0.55 -4.08
CA LYS A 178 -12.43 -0.67 -4.65
C LYS A 178 -11.36 -1.31 -3.79
N THR A 179 -10.89 -0.67 -2.72
CA THR A 179 -9.82 -1.19 -1.88
C THR A 179 -10.31 -1.51 -0.48
N ASP A 180 -9.85 -2.63 0.06
CA ASP A 180 -10.02 -2.99 1.47
C ASP A 180 -8.92 -2.37 2.34
N VAL A 181 -8.95 -1.04 2.44
CA VAL A 181 -8.05 -0.23 3.28
C VAL A 181 -8.87 0.82 4.01
N LEU A 182 -8.70 0.92 5.33
CA LEU A 182 -9.26 2.00 6.13
C LEU A 182 -8.39 3.25 5.96
N VAL A 183 -8.97 4.32 5.40
CA VAL A 183 -8.29 5.59 5.15
C VAL A 183 -8.70 6.63 6.18
N ILE A 184 -7.73 7.26 6.84
CA ILE A 184 -7.96 8.38 7.76
C ILE A 184 -7.63 9.69 7.06
N SER A 185 -8.55 10.65 7.12
CA SER A 185 -8.35 11.98 6.53
C SER A 185 -9.06 13.08 7.32
N ALA A 186 -8.60 14.32 7.18
CA ALA A 186 -9.30 15.50 7.69
C ALA A 186 -10.40 15.98 6.74
N GLY A 187 -11.03 15.04 6.03
CA GLY A 187 -11.99 15.33 4.96
C GLY A 187 -11.31 15.37 3.59
N CYS A 188 -11.95 16.10 2.69
CA CYS A 188 -11.39 16.38 1.36
C CYS A 188 -10.60 17.68 1.41
N LYS A 189 -9.56 17.82 0.59
CA LYS A 189 -8.80 19.08 0.50
C LYS A 189 -9.76 20.28 0.33
N ALA A 190 -9.55 21.37 1.08
CA ALA A 190 -10.51 22.48 1.23
C ALA A 190 -10.99 23.13 -0.10
N ILE A 191 -10.18 22.99 -1.15
CA ILE A 191 -10.37 23.54 -2.50
C ILE A 191 -11.45 22.81 -3.33
N LEU A 192 -12.00 21.70 -2.81
CA LEU A 192 -12.90 20.81 -3.51
C LEU A 192 -14.37 21.16 -3.24
N ASP A 193 -15.27 20.58 -4.03
CA ASP A 193 -16.71 20.53 -3.76
C ASP A 193 -16.98 19.37 -2.79
N LEU A 194 -17.21 19.71 -1.52
CA LEU A 194 -17.41 18.72 -0.48
C LEU A 194 -18.75 18.00 -0.62
N GLN A 195 -19.82 18.70 -1.03
CA GLN A 195 -21.13 18.07 -1.23
C GLN A 195 -21.06 17.06 -2.37
N GLY A 196 -20.58 17.49 -3.54
CA GLY A 196 -20.39 16.60 -4.67
C GLY A 196 -19.49 15.41 -4.35
N THR A 197 -18.48 15.61 -3.50
CA THR A 197 -17.60 14.51 -3.08
C THR A 197 -18.32 13.47 -2.22
N VAL A 198 -19.15 13.87 -1.27
CA VAL A 198 -19.90 12.91 -0.43
C VAL A 198 -20.89 12.10 -1.25
N GLU A 199 -21.59 12.70 -2.22
CA GLU A 199 -22.49 11.99 -3.13
C GLU A 199 -21.75 10.93 -3.97
N VAL A 200 -20.54 11.24 -4.45
CA VAL A 200 -19.72 10.30 -5.22
C VAL A 200 -19.13 9.20 -4.32
N LEU A 201 -18.81 9.50 -3.05
CA LEU A 201 -18.39 8.49 -2.07
C LEU A 201 -19.53 7.51 -1.78
N GLU A 202 -20.75 8.01 -1.58
CA GLU A 202 -21.96 7.18 -1.42
C GLU A 202 -22.17 6.29 -2.65
N THR A 203 -22.11 6.87 -3.85
CA THR A 203 -22.27 6.13 -5.11
C THR A 203 -21.23 5.02 -5.26
N ASN A 204 -19.99 5.26 -4.81
CA ASN A 204 -18.91 4.27 -4.81
C ASN A 204 -18.95 3.32 -3.59
N GLN A 205 -20.01 3.37 -2.78
CA GLN A 205 -20.23 2.50 -1.62
C GLN A 205 -19.15 2.63 -0.54
N VAL A 206 -18.53 3.80 -0.43
CA VAL A 206 -17.53 4.08 0.60
C VAL A 206 -18.25 4.38 1.92
N LEU A 207 -17.99 3.56 2.94
CA LEU A 207 -18.46 3.83 4.29
C LEU A 207 -17.73 5.07 4.83
N THR A 208 -18.47 6.14 5.12
CA THR A 208 -17.94 7.35 5.73
C THR A 208 -18.35 7.44 7.20
N VAL A 209 -17.38 7.69 8.09
CA VAL A 209 -17.61 7.74 9.54
C VAL A 209 -16.83 8.91 10.14
N GLY A 210 -17.43 9.64 11.07
CA GLY A 210 -16.73 10.67 11.84
C GLY A 210 -16.06 10.13 13.10
N PHE A 211 -14.83 10.56 13.37
CA PHE A 211 -14.09 10.26 14.59
C PHE A 211 -14.28 11.39 15.61
N GLY A 212 -15.17 11.16 16.58
CA GLY A 212 -15.58 12.14 17.58
C GLY A 212 -16.41 13.31 17.02
N VAL A 213 -16.92 13.19 15.80
CA VAL A 213 -17.69 14.24 15.11
C VAL A 213 -18.87 13.66 14.32
N LYS A 214 -19.98 14.41 14.23
CA LYS A 214 -21.15 14.09 13.38
C LYS A 214 -21.21 14.91 12.09
N GLU A 215 -20.13 15.58 11.77
CA GLU A 215 -20.03 16.46 10.63
C GLU A 215 -18.71 16.20 9.92
N MET A 216 -18.75 16.21 8.59
CA MET A 216 -17.56 16.06 7.78
C MET A 216 -16.63 17.27 8.01
N PRO A 217 -15.36 17.08 8.39
CA PRO A 217 -14.39 18.17 8.46
C PRO A 217 -14.06 18.68 7.05
N ALA A 218 -13.78 19.97 6.95
CA ALA A 218 -13.41 20.66 5.70
C ALA A 218 -11.91 20.95 5.66
N PHE A 219 -11.08 19.96 5.98
CA PHE A 219 -9.61 20.04 5.99
C PHE A 219 -9.08 21.03 7.02
N TYR A 220 -9.04 22.33 6.71
CA TYR A 220 -8.60 23.39 7.63
C TYR A 220 -9.63 23.72 8.70
N SER A 221 -10.90 23.43 8.43
CA SER A 221 -12.03 23.73 9.31
C SER A 221 -12.63 22.44 9.86
N ARG A 222 -13.02 22.44 11.13
CA ARG A 222 -13.67 21.30 11.78
C ARG A 222 -15.12 21.13 11.30
N SER A 223 -15.71 22.19 10.76
CA SER A 223 -17.09 22.23 10.25
C SER A 223 -17.13 22.51 8.74
N SER A 224 -17.92 21.73 8.01
CA SER A 224 -18.26 21.89 6.59
C SER A 224 -19.74 22.24 6.35
N GLY A 225 -20.62 21.95 7.30
CA GLY A 225 -22.08 21.94 7.17
C GLY A 225 -22.66 20.61 6.69
N ILE A 226 -21.83 19.61 6.37
CA ILE A 226 -22.27 18.31 5.84
C ILE A 226 -22.35 17.29 6.98
N LYS A 227 -23.56 16.83 7.27
CA LYS A 227 -23.82 15.86 8.33
C LYS A 227 -23.38 14.46 7.91
N LEU A 228 -22.75 13.73 8.84
CA LEU A 228 -22.43 12.32 8.70
C LEU A 228 -23.50 11.46 9.38
N ASP A 229 -23.78 10.29 8.81
CA ASP A 229 -24.73 9.34 9.39
C ASP A 229 -24.15 8.62 10.62
N TYR A 230 -22.85 8.35 10.58
CA TYR A 230 -22.16 7.54 11.58
C TYR A 230 -21.04 8.32 12.28
N MET A 231 -20.91 8.09 13.58
CA MET A 231 -19.83 8.63 14.41
C MET A 231 -19.37 7.55 15.39
N ILE A 232 -18.06 7.46 15.58
CA ILE A 232 -17.40 6.64 16.60
C ILE A 232 -16.51 7.53 17.47
N ASN A 233 -16.07 7.05 18.63
CA ASN A 233 -15.24 7.82 19.55
C ASN A 233 -13.88 7.18 19.83
N THR A 234 -13.69 5.92 19.44
CA THR A 234 -12.50 5.14 19.81
C THR A 234 -11.89 4.41 18.62
N ALA A 235 -10.58 4.15 18.70
CA ALA A 235 -9.88 3.35 17.70
C ALA A 235 -10.40 1.89 17.66
N GLN A 236 -10.85 1.37 18.80
CA GLN A 236 -11.43 0.04 18.92
C GLN A 236 -12.73 -0.09 18.12
N GLU A 237 -13.63 0.90 18.19
CA GLU A 237 -14.85 0.92 17.38
C GLU A 237 -14.53 0.95 15.88
N ALA A 238 -13.50 1.70 15.46
CA ALA A 238 -13.06 1.72 14.06
C ALA A 238 -12.57 0.33 13.61
N ALA A 239 -11.78 -0.34 14.45
CA ALA A 239 -11.28 -1.68 14.16
C ALA A 239 -12.40 -2.73 14.13
N GLN A 240 -13.40 -2.62 15.00
CA GLN A 240 -14.58 -3.49 14.99
C GLN A 240 -15.42 -3.32 13.72
N ILE A 241 -15.63 -2.09 13.25
CA ILE A 241 -16.33 -1.82 12.00
C ILE A 241 -15.55 -2.40 10.81
N TYR A 242 -14.23 -2.23 10.80
CA TYR A 242 -13.36 -2.80 9.78
C TYR A 242 -13.47 -4.33 9.72
N ASP A 243 -13.38 -5.03 10.87
CA ASP A 243 -13.47 -6.48 10.95
C ASP A 243 -14.88 -7.03 10.63
N ALA A 244 -15.93 -6.26 10.91
CA ALA A 244 -17.31 -6.64 10.62
C ALA A 244 -17.68 -6.59 9.12
N GLY A 245 -16.81 -6.06 8.26
CA GLY A 245 -17.05 -5.95 6.82
C GLY A 245 -17.31 -7.30 6.15
N ILE A 246 -18.52 -7.51 5.62
CA ILE A 246 -18.89 -8.75 4.91
C ILE A 246 -18.44 -8.65 3.44
N ASN A 247 -17.12 -8.67 3.20
CA ASN A 247 -16.48 -8.37 1.90
C ASN A 247 -16.77 -6.96 1.37
N GLN A 248 -17.14 -6.03 2.25
CA GLN A 248 -17.27 -4.62 1.92
C GLN A 248 -15.87 -4.01 1.72
N ARG A 249 -15.77 -3.06 0.79
CA ARG A 249 -14.56 -2.28 0.52
C ARG A 249 -14.86 -0.81 0.76
N GLY A 250 -13.83 -0.01 0.96
CA GLY A 250 -13.97 1.42 1.17
C GLY A 250 -14.48 1.78 2.56
N TYR A 251 -13.53 2.10 3.43
CA TYR A 251 -13.80 2.69 4.74
C TYR A 251 -12.99 3.98 4.88
N LEU A 252 -13.68 5.12 4.90
CA LEU A 252 -13.11 6.44 5.09
C LEU A 252 -13.51 6.99 6.47
N LEU A 253 -12.52 7.16 7.34
CA LEU A 253 -12.67 7.77 8.64
C LEU A 253 -12.28 9.24 8.60
N PHE A 254 -13.23 10.12 8.90
CA PHE A 254 -13.03 11.55 8.99
C PHE A 254 -12.60 11.95 10.39
N ASN A 255 -11.39 12.51 10.51
CA ASN A 255 -10.82 12.97 11.76
C ASN A 255 -10.53 14.48 11.68
N PRO A 256 -11.21 15.33 12.45
CA PRO A 256 -11.07 16.78 12.32
C PRO A 256 -9.66 17.25 12.73
N ILE A 257 -9.23 18.37 12.14
CA ILE A 257 -8.05 19.12 12.60
C ILE A 257 -8.17 19.46 14.09
N PRO A 258 -7.09 19.41 14.90
CA PRO A 258 -7.14 19.86 16.29
C PRO A 258 -7.59 21.33 16.38
N GLN A 259 -8.37 21.65 17.42
CA GLN A 259 -9.09 22.94 17.53
C GLN A 259 -8.15 24.14 17.56
N GLU A 260 -6.98 24.00 18.17
CA GLU A 260 -5.97 25.04 18.29
C GLU A 260 -5.30 25.42 16.95
N PHE A 261 -5.41 24.56 15.92
CA PHE A 261 -4.86 24.80 14.58
C PHE A 261 -5.93 25.08 13.53
N GLU A 262 -7.21 25.13 13.93
CA GLU A 262 -8.32 25.37 13.02
C GLU A 262 -8.23 26.74 12.35
N ILE A 263 -8.46 26.76 11.03
CA ILE A 263 -8.84 27.98 10.31
C ILE A 263 -10.33 27.86 10.04
N LYS A 264 -11.11 28.78 10.61
CA LYS A 264 -12.57 28.72 10.56
C LYS A 264 -13.09 28.80 9.12
N LYS A 265 -14.20 28.13 8.84
CA LYS A 265 -14.81 28.10 7.50
C LYS A 265 -15.13 29.50 7.01
N GLU A 266 -15.67 30.35 7.88
CA GLU A 266 -16.04 31.73 7.58
C GLU A 266 -14.84 32.61 7.21
N GLU A 267 -13.65 32.21 7.65
CA GLU A 267 -12.39 32.90 7.36
C GLU A 267 -11.77 32.40 6.05
N ILE A 268 -11.69 31.08 5.85
CA ILE A 268 -10.91 30.49 4.75
C ILE A 268 -11.71 30.37 3.45
N GLU A 269 -13.02 30.17 3.52
CA GLU A 269 -13.88 29.94 2.36
C GLU A 269 -13.88 31.12 1.38
N PRO A 270 -13.99 32.40 1.83
CA PRO A 270 -13.88 33.54 0.93
C PRO A 270 -12.53 33.62 0.20
N GLU A 271 -11.43 33.25 0.88
CA GLU A 271 -10.09 33.24 0.28
C GLU A 271 -9.95 32.12 -0.76
N ILE A 272 -10.49 30.92 -0.49
CA ILE A 272 -10.54 29.83 -1.46
C ILE A 272 -11.28 30.26 -2.74
N LEU A 273 -12.44 30.90 -2.58
CA LEU A 273 -13.23 31.40 -3.72
C LEU A 273 -12.48 32.47 -4.52
N LYS A 274 -11.76 33.38 -3.85
CA LYS A 274 -10.90 34.38 -4.52
C LYS A 274 -9.78 33.72 -5.31
N VAL A 275 -9.10 32.72 -4.75
CA VAL A 275 -8.03 32.01 -5.46
C VAL A 275 -8.58 31.28 -6.69
N LEU A 276 -9.71 30.58 -6.54
CA LEU A 276 -10.35 29.88 -7.64
C LEU A 276 -10.75 30.84 -8.77
N ALA A 277 -11.37 31.97 -8.44
CA ALA A 277 -11.78 32.97 -9.43
C ALA A 277 -10.59 33.58 -10.21
N ASN A 278 -9.42 33.67 -9.58
CA ASN A 278 -8.20 34.23 -10.19
C ASN A 278 -7.25 33.18 -10.77
N MET A 279 -7.60 31.90 -10.71
CA MET A 279 -6.76 30.82 -11.21
C MET A 279 -6.61 30.92 -12.74
N PRO A 280 -5.39 30.89 -13.29
CA PRO A 280 -5.19 30.91 -14.74
C PRO A 280 -5.86 29.71 -15.41
N LYS A 281 -6.55 29.93 -16.53
CA LYS A 281 -7.19 28.86 -17.32
C LYS A 281 -6.24 27.78 -17.83
N SER A 282 -4.93 28.03 -17.79
CA SER A 282 -3.88 27.05 -18.13
C SER A 282 -3.66 26.01 -17.03
N VAL A 283 -4.04 26.30 -15.79
CA VAL A 283 -3.94 25.37 -14.66
C VAL A 283 -5.11 24.40 -14.71
N LYS A 284 -4.86 23.16 -15.14
CA LYS A 284 -5.88 22.11 -15.31
C LYS A 284 -5.40 20.74 -14.83
N GLY A 285 -6.36 19.87 -14.50
CA GLY A 285 -6.13 18.50 -14.06
C GLY A 285 -5.12 18.41 -12.90
N LYS A 286 -4.08 17.58 -13.05
CA LYS A 286 -3.10 17.29 -11.98
C LYS A 286 -2.38 18.54 -11.42
N ALA A 287 -2.34 19.65 -12.15
CA ALA A 287 -1.71 20.90 -11.76
C ALA A 287 -2.58 21.80 -10.84
N VAL A 288 -3.90 21.53 -10.75
CA VAL A 288 -4.85 22.36 -10.00
C VAL A 288 -4.56 22.33 -8.50
N THR A 289 -4.48 21.13 -7.89
CA THR A 289 -4.26 21.01 -6.45
C THR A 289 -2.94 21.66 -5.97
N PRO A 290 -1.77 21.42 -6.59
CA PRO A 290 -0.52 22.05 -6.15
C PRO A 290 -0.56 23.58 -6.28
N TYR A 291 -1.16 24.10 -7.36
CA TYR A 291 -1.32 25.54 -7.55
C TYR A 291 -2.15 26.16 -6.42
N LEU A 292 -3.31 25.57 -6.14
CA LEU A 292 -4.23 26.10 -5.14
C LEU A 292 -3.64 26.03 -3.73
N LEU A 293 -2.97 24.93 -3.34
CA LEU A 293 -2.32 24.84 -2.03
C LEU A 293 -1.21 25.89 -1.85
N LYS A 294 -0.44 26.17 -2.91
CA LYS A 294 0.58 27.23 -2.89
C LYS A 294 -0.06 28.61 -2.68
N ALA A 295 -1.10 28.93 -3.46
CA ALA A 295 -1.81 30.21 -3.33
C ALA A 295 -2.45 30.37 -1.94
N MET A 296 -3.01 29.30 -1.37
CA MET A 296 -3.54 29.31 0.00
C MET A 296 -2.44 29.55 1.05
N SER A 297 -1.23 29.05 0.85
CA SER A 297 -0.09 29.35 1.74
C SER A 297 0.25 30.82 1.74
N GLU A 298 0.32 31.43 0.56
CA GLU A 298 0.67 32.85 0.39
C GLU A 298 -0.36 33.77 1.05
N ILE A 299 -1.66 33.54 0.79
CA ILE A 299 -2.75 34.39 1.30
C ILE A 299 -2.94 34.25 2.81
N THR A 300 -2.71 33.07 3.36
CA THR A 300 -2.89 32.82 4.81
C THR A 300 -1.64 33.12 5.64
N GLY A 301 -0.55 33.60 5.02
CA GLY A 301 0.73 33.81 5.71
C GLY A 301 1.27 32.50 6.32
N ASN A 302 1.19 31.40 5.58
CA ASN A 302 1.57 30.03 5.96
C ASN A 302 0.71 29.37 7.05
N ARG A 303 -0.36 30.00 7.55
CA ARG A 303 -1.29 29.34 8.49
C ARG A 303 -1.90 28.07 7.90
N SER A 304 -2.17 28.04 6.59
CA SER A 304 -2.67 26.84 5.92
C SER A 304 -1.65 25.68 5.90
N ILE A 305 -0.34 25.97 5.86
CA ILE A 305 0.70 24.95 6.02
C ILE A 305 0.69 24.42 7.45
N VAL A 306 0.68 25.30 8.46
CA VAL A 306 0.63 24.89 9.87
C VAL A 306 -0.59 24.02 10.16
N ALA A 307 -1.76 24.42 9.67
CA ALA A 307 -2.99 23.65 9.78
C ALA A 307 -2.88 22.28 9.08
N ASN A 308 -2.31 22.24 7.87
CA ASN A 308 -2.08 21.01 7.11
C ASN A 308 -1.14 20.03 7.84
N LEU A 309 -0.08 20.53 8.45
CA LEU A 309 0.84 19.73 9.26
C LEU A 309 0.14 19.18 10.51
N ALA A 310 -0.60 20.02 11.24
CA ALA A 310 -1.30 19.59 12.44
C ALA A 310 -2.36 18.52 12.17
N LEU A 311 -3.13 18.66 11.09
CA LEU A 311 -4.17 17.69 10.73
C LEU A 311 -3.58 16.34 10.29
N ILE A 312 -2.49 16.32 9.51
CA ILE A 312 -1.90 15.05 9.07
C ILE A 312 -1.21 14.33 10.23
N GLU A 313 -0.54 15.06 11.12
CA GLU A 313 -0.01 14.49 12.35
C GLU A 313 -1.12 13.88 13.23
N ASN A 314 -2.27 14.56 13.35
CA ASN A 314 -3.42 14.02 14.07
C ASN A 314 -3.95 12.74 13.42
N ASN A 315 -4.06 12.71 12.09
CA ASN A 315 -4.50 11.53 11.34
C ASN A 315 -3.53 10.36 11.48
N VAL A 316 -2.23 10.60 11.54
CA VAL A 316 -1.22 9.55 11.79
C VAL A 316 -1.36 8.98 13.20
N ARG A 317 -1.56 9.81 14.23
CA ARG A 317 -1.79 9.34 15.61
C ARG A 317 -3.03 8.44 15.70
N VAL A 318 -4.14 8.86 15.08
CA VAL A 318 -5.39 8.07 15.06
C VAL A 318 -5.20 6.78 14.25
N GLY A 319 -4.63 6.86 13.05
CA GLY A 319 -4.39 5.71 12.18
C GLY A 319 -3.49 4.65 12.81
N ALA A 320 -2.41 5.06 13.47
CA ALA A 320 -1.52 4.13 14.18
C ALA A 320 -2.24 3.38 15.29
N LYS A 321 -3.08 4.07 16.09
CA LYS A 321 -3.89 3.43 17.13
C LYS A 321 -4.89 2.43 16.54
N ILE A 322 -5.57 2.78 15.45
CA ILE A 322 -6.51 1.87 14.77
C ILE A 322 -5.79 0.64 14.21
N ALA A 323 -4.61 0.82 13.62
CA ALA A 323 -3.81 -0.31 13.13
C ALA A 323 -3.45 -1.29 14.27
N ASN A 324 -3.15 -0.79 15.47
CA ASN A 324 -2.95 -1.63 16.66
C ASN A 324 -4.22 -2.42 17.01
N GLU A 325 -5.37 -1.74 17.11
CA GLU A 325 -6.64 -2.36 17.48
C GLU A 325 -7.07 -3.44 16.48
N ILE A 326 -6.89 -3.22 15.17
CA ILE A 326 -7.16 -4.22 14.13
C ILE A 326 -6.33 -5.49 14.37
N LYS A 327 -5.03 -5.34 14.66
CA LYS A 327 -4.16 -6.51 14.93
C LYS A 327 -4.49 -7.22 16.23
N GLN A 328 -5.00 -6.50 17.23
CA GLN A 328 -5.51 -7.12 18.46
C GLN A 328 -6.76 -7.97 18.20
N ILE A 329 -7.70 -7.47 17.39
CA ILE A 329 -8.93 -8.20 17.03
C ILE A 329 -8.62 -9.43 16.16
N GLU A 330 -7.80 -9.27 15.12
CA GLU A 330 -7.43 -10.37 14.22
C GLU A 330 -6.70 -11.52 14.96
N GLY A 331 -5.91 -11.16 15.99
CA GLY A 331 -5.01 -12.07 16.68
C GLY A 331 -3.92 -12.63 15.76
N PHE A 332 -3.02 -13.46 16.29
CA PHE A 332 -2.05 -14.15 15.43
C PHE A 332 -2.67 -15.41 14.82
N ASN A 333 -2.90 -15.39 13.51
CA ASN A 333 -3.32 -16.57 12.75
C ASN A 333 -2.30 -16.90 11.66
N MET A 334 -1.48 -17.94 11.89
CA MET A 334 -0.43 -18.38 10.98
C MET A 334 -0.97 -18.71 9.57
N PHE A 335 -2.19 -19.24 9.46
CA PHE A 335 -2.79 -19.60 8.16
C PHE A 335 -3.37 -18.41 7.39
N LYS A 336 -3.52 -17.25 8.04
CA LYS A 336 -3.88 -15.98 7.37
C LYS A 336 -2.68 -15.08 7.12
N ASN A 337 -1.50 -15.43 7.65
CA ASN A 337 -0.31 -14.59 7.57
C ASN A 337 0.24 -14.52 6.13
N PRO A 338 0.32 -13.32 5.51
CA PRO A 338 0.71 -13.20 4.11
C PRO A 338 2.16 -13.63 3.84
N VAL A 339 3.06 -13.50 4.82
CA VAL A 339 4.47 -13.88 4.69
C VAL A 339 4.66 -15.39 4.80
N PHE A 340 3.84 -16.08 5.60
CA PHE A 340 3.89 -17.55 5.68
C PHE A 340 3.70 -18.20 4.31
N PHE A 341 2.78 -17.67 3.49
CA PHE A 341 2.58 -18.15 2.13
C PHE A 341 3.79 -17.87 1.23
N VAL A 342 4.50 -16.76 1.42
CA VAL A 342 5.66 -16.37 0.60
C VAL A 342 6.89 -17.18 0.99
N CYS A 343 7.22 -17.27 2.28
CA CYS A 343 8.36 -18.05 2.78
C CYS A 343 8.15 -19.56 2.58
N GLY A 344 6.93 -20.07 2.80
CA GLY A 344 6.59 -21.45 2.48
C GLY A 344 6.83 -21.78 1.00
N GLN A 345 6.60 -20.82 0.11
CA GLN A 345 6.84 -20.98 -1.32
C GLN A 345 8.29 -20.87 -1.75
N TYR A 346 9.09 -19.98 -1.16
CA TYR A 346 10.54 -19.95 -1.40
C TYR A 346 11.20 -21.25 -0.92
N ALA A 347 10.81 -21.74 0.26
CA ALA A 347 11.25 -23.03 0.75
C ALA A 347 10.82 -24.16 -0.20
N ILE A 348 9.59 -24.14 -0.72
CA ILE A 348 9.12 -25.10 -1.73
C ILE A 348 9.92 -24.98 -3.04
N HIS A 349 10.26 -23.77 -3.51
CA HIS A 349 11.02 -23.57 -4.75
C HIS A 349 12.47 -24.05 -4.62
N GLU A 350 13.14 -23.79 -3.49
CA GLU A 350 14.48 -24.34 -3.24
C GLU A 350 14.44 -25.86 -3.01
N LEU A 351 13.45 -26.35 -2.26
CA LEU A 351 13.21 -27.80 -2.14
C LEU A 351 12.90 -28.43 -3.49
N GLN A 352 12.21 -27.73 -4.40
CA GLN A 352 11.93 -28.18 -5.76
C GLN A 352 13.21 -28.29 -6.58
N GLU A 353 14.11 -27.31 -6.55
CA GLU A 353 15.38 -27.42 -7.26
C GLU A 353 16.24 -28.58 -6.75
N VAL A 354 16.27 -28.77 -5.42
CA VAL A 354 16.97 -29.88 -4.78
C VAL A 354 16.33 -31.23 -5.12
N LEU A 355 14.99 -31.33 -5.07
CA LEU A 355 14.24 -32.55 -5.38
C LEU A 355 14.31 -32.90 -6.88
N ILE A 356 14.19 -31.91 -7.77
CA ILE A 356 14.36 -32.09 -9.22
C ILE A 356 15.76 -32.60 -9.50
N SER A 357 16.79 -32.01 -8.89
CA SER A 357 18.19 -32.45 -9.01
C SER A 357 18.40 -33.88 -8.50
N LEU A 358 17.81 -34.23 -7.36
CA LEU A 358 17.84 -35.59 -6.80
C LEU A 358 17.13 -36.61 -7.70
N VAL A 359 15.95 -36.27 -8.23
CA VAL A 359 15.18 -37.14 -9.13
C VAL A 359 15.90 -37.32 -10.46
N LEU A 360 16.44 -36.25 -11.06
CA LEU A 360 17.28 -36.32 -12.27
C LEU A 360 18.53 -37.17 -12.03
N GLY A 361 19.22 -36.98 -10.89
CA GLY A 361 20.36 -37.80 -10.51
C GLY A 361 20.01 -39.28 -10.38
N LEU A 362 18.90 -39.61 -9.71
CA LEU A 362 18.42 -40.98 -9.58
C LEU A 362 18.01 -41.61 -10.92
N VAL A 363 17.36 -40.84 -11.80
CA VAL A 363 16.99 -41.27 -13.16
C VAL A 363 18.24 -41.53 -14.00
N LEU A 364 19.22 -40.62 -13.97
CA LEU A 364 20.50 -40.77 -14.69
C LEU A 364 21.29 -41.98 -14.19
N VAL A 365 21.35 -42.22 -12.87
CA VAL A 365 21.99 -43.41 -12.29
C VAL A 365 21.28 -44.70 -12.73
N LYS A 366 19.94 -44.66 -12.85
CA LYS A 366 19.14 -45.82 -13.30
C LYS A 366 19.32 -46.08 -14.79
N ILE A 367 19.38 -45.03 -15.61
CA ILE A 367 19.71 -45.10 -17.05
C ILE A 367 21.13 -45.63 -17.24
N ALA A 368 22.12 -45.14 -16.48
CA ALA A 368 23.50 -45.61 -16.53
C ALA A 368 23.62 -47.09 -16.12
N LYS A 369 22.90 -47.53 -15.06
CA LYS A 369 22.84 -48.95 -14.66
C LYS A 369 22.14 -49.84 -15.69
N CYS A 370 21.09 -49.34 -16.37
CA CYS A 370 20.44 -50.03 -17.48
C CYS A 370 21.35 -50.12 -18.71
N ALA A 371 22.08 -49.05 -19.05
CA ALA A 371 23.04 -49.02 -20.14
C ALA A 371 24.24 -49.95 -19.89
N CYS A 372 24.70 -50.06 -18.64
CA CYS A 372 25.73 -51.03 -18.24
C CYS A 372 25.24 -52.48 -18.30
N LYS A 373 23.97 -52.76 -17.96
CA LYS A 373 23.40 -54.11 -18.06
C LYS A 373 23.15 -54.59 -19.50
N ASN A 374 22.99 -53.65 -20.45
CA ASN A 374 22.80 -53.97 -21.87
C ASN A 374 24.10 -54.00 -22.69
N LYS A 375 25.27 -53.78 -22.08
CA LYS A 375 26.54 -54.05 -22.75
C LYS A 375 26.87 -55.54 -22.62
N LYS A 376 26.93 -56.23 -23.77
CA LYS A 376 27.55 -57.56 -23.91
C LYS A 376 28.93 -57.57 -23.20
N PRO A 377 29.41 -58.72 -22.69
CA PRO A 377 30.67 -58.76 -21.96
C PRO A 377 31.79 -58.31 -22.89
N CYS A 378 32.36 -57.13 -22.63
CA CYS A 378 33.53 -56.66 -23.34
C CYS A 378 34.74 -57.39 -22.74
N ALA A 379 35.37 -58.25 -23.52
CA ALA A 379 36.48 -59.11 -23.12
C ALA A 379 37.82 -58.34 -22.96
N ASN A 380 37.82 -57.19 -22.26
CA ASN A 380 39.06 -56.49 -21.96
C ASN A 380 39.06 -55.84 -20.57
N LYS A 381 39.94 -56.33 -19.69
CA LYS A 381 40.11 -55.98 -18.26
C LYS A 381 40.70 -54.57 -18.04
N GLN A 382 40.18 -53.53 -18.69
CA GLN A 382 40.61 -52.15 -18.44
C GLN A 382 39.47 -51.16 -18.14
N CYS A 383 38.20 -51.54 -18.27
CA CYS A 383 37.08 -50.63 -18.03
C CYS A 383 36.62 -50.47 -16.56
N CYS A 384 37.16 -51.24 -15.59
CA CYS A 384 36.71 -51.20 -14.19
C CYS A 384 37.50 -50.25 -13.27
N ARG A 385 38.34 -49.35 -13.79
CA ARG A 385 39.17 -48.46 -12.95
C ARG A 385 38.73 -46.98 -12.86
N MET A 386 37.49 -46.66 -13.24
CA MET A 386 36.93 -45.31 -13.11
C MET A 386 35.69 -45.23 -12.20
N GLN A 387 35.56 -46.13 -11.22
CA GLN A 387 34.41 -46.12 -10.30
C GLN A 387 34.67 -45.55 -8.90
N GLU A 388 35.87 -45.03 -8.59
CA GLU A 388 36.17 -44.61 -7.21
C GLU A 388 36.21 -43.09 -6.96
N ASN A 389 36.10 -42.21 -7.96
CA ASN A 389 36.36 -40.78 -7.73
C ASN A 389 35.21 -39.78 -7.99
N SER A 390 33.97 -40.20 -8.20
CA SER A 390 32.86 -39.27 -8.49
C SER A 390 31.71 -39.27 -7.48
N VAL A 391 31.90 -39.85 -6.29
CA VAL A 391 31.01 -39.62 -5.15
C VAL A 391 31.83 -39.03 -4.01
N LYS A 392 32.05 -37.71 -4.07
CA LYS A 392 32.20 -36.90 -2.87
C LYS A 392 31.07 -35.88 -2.87
N VAL A 393 30.43 -35.85 -1.70
CA VAL A 393 29.19 -35.19 -1.28
C VAL A 393 29.14 -33.73 -1.68
#